data_AF-A0A7C4UQU5-F1
#
_entry.id   AF-A0A7C4UQU5-F1
#
_cell.length_a   1.000
_cell.length_b   1.000
_cell.length_c   1.000
_cell.angle_alpha   90.00
_cell.angle_beta   90.00
_cell.angle_gamma   90.00
#
_symmetry.space_group_name_H-M   'P 1'
#
loop_
_entity.id
_entity.type
_entity.pdbx_description
1 polymer ?
#
loop_
_entity_poly.entity_id
_entity_poly.type
_entity_poly.pdbx_seq_one_letter_code
_entity_poly.pdbx_strand_id
1 'polypeptide(L)'
;MNKGYPLEHEVEQIFLNLAGQRRTNGILTRTFRVPQSGSIRGLKGDVVTNIPFLKKQFLIECKARKSEPFYLDPEWLLKIEQEAKETDKIPLLVFSFKGAKKDRLWCCIRFTDYENLFNERPIITSKLRLSRKKYSLVRKKLKEYSFCPEGFLVIKLSTLVQKLEQLNRP
;
A
#
# COMPACT_ATOMS: atom_id res chain seq x y z
N MET A 1 -19.13 3.24 14.17
CA MET A 1 -17.88 2.45 13.94
C MET A 1 -17.27 2.81 12.60
N ASN A 2 -16.07 3.39 12.59
CA ASN A 2 -15.34 3.77 11.37
C ASN A 2 -14.92 2.51 10.59
N LYS A 3 -15.38 2.39 9.35
CA LYS A 3 -15.25 1.17 8.53
C LYS A 3 -13.84 0.92 7.97
N GLY A 4 -12.94 1.92 8.01
CA GLY A 4 -11.52 1.81 7.61
C GLY A 4 -10.60 1.26 8.71
N TYR A 5 -11.01 1.43 9.98
CA TYR A 5 -10.23 1.10 11.17
C TYR A 5 -9.69 -0.35 11.21
N PRO A 6 -10.46 -1.39 10.80
CA PRO A 6 -9.94 -2.76 10.81
C PRO A 6 -8.84 -3.02 9.78
N LEU A 7 -8.92 -2.41 8.59
CA LEU A 7 -7.93 -2.59 7.54
C LEU A 7 -6.60 -1.93 7.93
N GLU A 8 -6.66 -0.70 8.41
CA GLU A 8 -5.48 0.04 8.86
C GLU A 8 -4.72 -0.70 9.98
N HIS A 9 -5.45 -1.30 10.94
CA HIS A 9 -4.82 -2.10 12.00
C HIS A 9 -4.17 -3.38 11.49
N GLU A 10 -4.81 -4.04 10.53
CA GLU A 10 -4.25 -5.23 9.89
C GLU A 10 -2.97 -4.87 9.11
N VAL A 11 -3.00 -3.79 8.34
CA VAL A 11 -1.84 -3.29 7.59
C VAL A 11 -0.71 -2.86 8.54
N GLU A 12 -1.02 -2.11 9.59
CA GLU A 12 -0.05 -1.77 10.64
C GLU A 12 0.61 -3.03 11.21
N GLN A 13 -0.18 -4.05 11.56
CA GLN A 13 0.35 -5.28 12.14
C GLN A 13 1.25 -6.05 11.18
N ILE A 14 0.91 -6.10 9.88
CA ILE A 14 1.74 -6.73 8.84
C ILE A 14 3.13 -6.08 8.82
N PHE A 15 3.18 -4.75 8.78
CA PHE A 15 4.45 -4.02 8.69
C PHE A 15 5.20 -3.95 10.03
N LEU A 16 4.51 -4.00 11.17
CA LEU A 16 5.15 -4.22 12.48
C LEU A 16 5.86 -5.58 12.53
N ASN A 17 5.20 -6.65 12.08
CA ASN A 17 5.79 -7.98 12.04
C ASN A 17 7.02 -8.02 11.12
N LEU A 18 6.91 -7.43 9.93
CA LEU A 18 8.02 -7.30 8.99
C LEU A 18 9.23 -6.59 9.61
N ALA A 19 8.99 -5.57 10.43
CA ALA A 19 10.03 -4.79 11.09
C ALA A 19 10.55 -5.43 12.40
N GLY A 20 10.00 -6.57 12.86
CA GLY A 20 10.32 -7.15 14.16
C GLY A 20 9.85 -6.30 15.35
N GLN A 21 8.84 -5.45 15.16
CA GLN A 21 8.35 -4.47 16.13
C GLN A 21 7.05 -4.91 16.80
N ARG A 22 6.78 -4.34 17.98
CA ARG A 22 5.51 -4.51 18.70
C ARG A 22 4.84 -3.16 18.91
N ARG A 23 3.53 -3.16 19.18
CA ARG A 23 2.78 -1.92 19.50
C ARG A 23 3.24 -1.25 20.80
N THR A 24 3.92 -1.99 21.66
CA THR A 24 4.53 -1.52 22.91
C THR A 24 5.81 -0.72 22.69
N ASN A 25 6.44 -0.81 21.51
CA ASN A 25 7.54 0.07 21.13
C ASN A 25 7.02 1.53 21.05
N GLY A 26 7.88 2.51 21.36
CA GLY A 26 7.53 3.93 21.27
C GLY A 26 7.04 4.30 19.87
N ILE A 27 6.05 5.18 19.76
CA ILE A 27 5.36 5.47 18.48
C ILE A 27 6.31 5.95 17.37
N LEU A 28 7.36 6.69 17.73
CA LEU A 28 8.37 7.20 16.79
C LEU A 28 9.36 6.12 16.32
N THR A 29 9.48 5.03 17.07
CA THR A 29 10.43 3.95 16.78
C THR A 29 9.76 2.72 16.15
N ARG A 30 8.49 2.85 15.75
CA ARG A 30 7.74 1.75 15.13
C ARG A 30 6.89 2.19 13.95
N THR A 31 6.47 1.22 13.16
CA THR A 31 5.33 1.40 12.25
C THR A 31 4.08 1.77 13.05
N PHE A 32 3.38 2.81 12.64
CA PHE A 32 2.22 3.32 13.38
C PHE A 32 1.11 3.80 12.45
N ARG A 33 -0.13 3.70 12.95
CA ARG A 33 -1.29 4.35 12.36
C ARG A 33 -1.28 5.85 12.64
N VAL A 34 -1.55 6.65 11.62
CA VAL A 34 -1.64 8.10 11.76
C VAL A 34 -2.96 8.47 12.46
N PRO A 35 -2.90 9.15 13.62
CA PRO A 35 -4.12 9.60 14.30
C PRO A 35 -4.76 10.72 13.49
N GLN A 36 -6.08 10.62 13.27
CA GLN A 36 -6.87 11.61 12.55
C GLN A 36 -6.29 11.96 11.16
N SER A 37 -6.02 10.93 10.32
CA SER A 37 -5.48 11.11 8.98
C SER A 37 -6.31 12.13 8.18
N GLY A 38 -5.64 13.19 7.71
CA GLY A 38 -6.25 14.26 6.91
C GLY A 38 -6.76 15.50 7.67
N SER A 39 -6.84 15.49 9.01
CA SER A 39 -7.27 16.68 9.78
C SER A 39 -6.13 17.42 10.49
N ILE A 40 -4.98 16.77 10.72
CA ILE A 40 -3.81 17.39 11.36
C ILE A 40 -2.77 17.77 10.30
N ARG A 41 -2.34 19.03 10.30
CA ARG A 41 -1.30 19.54 9.39
C ARG A 41 0.01 18.79 9.64
N GLY A 42 0.56 18.14 8.61
CA GLY A 42 1.82 17.39 8.67
C GLY A 42 1.70 15.88 8.92
N LEU A 43 0.51 15.40 9.28
CA LEU A 43 0.23 13.97 9.41
C LEU A 43 -0.62 13.49 8.23
N LYS A 44 0.02 12.78 7.31
CA LYS A 44 -0.54 12.32 6.02
C LYS A 44 -0.62 10.80 5.95
N GLY A 45 -1.44 10.27 5.05
CA GLY A 45 -1.71 8.83 4.95
C GLY A 45 -2.38 8.24 6.20
N ASP A 46 -2.62 6.92 6.17
CA ASP A 46 -3.26 6.17 7.25
C ASP A 46 -2.26 5.39 8.11
N VAL A 47 -1.15 4.91 7.51
CA VAL A 47 -0.06 4.21 8.21
C VAL A 47 1.28 4.72 7.70
N VAL A 48 2.21 4.95 8.63
CA VAL A 48 3.61 5.27 8.31
C VAL A 48 4.48 4.13 8.82
N THR A 49 5.34 3.60 7.94
CA THR A 49 6.24 2.53 8.35
C THR A 49 7.52 3.06 8.98
N ASN A 50 8.11 2.24 9.84
CA ASN A 50 9.48 2.42 10.30
C ASN A 50 10.14 1.04 10.28
N ILE A 51 10.71 0.66 9.14
CA ILE A 51 11.31 -0.65 8.86
C ILE A 51 12.83 -0.47 8.87
N PRO A 52 13.55 -1.05 9.86
CA PRO A 52 14.95 -0.72 10.10
C PRO A 52 15.88 -0.95 8.91
N PHE A 53 15.63 -1.99 8.11
CA PHE A 53 16.48 -2.36 6.96
C PHE A 53 16.16 -1.57 5.69
N LEU A 54 15.11 -0.73 5.67
CA LEU A 54 14.78 0.09 4.51
C LEU A 54 15.35 1.50 4.63
N LYS A 55 16.03 1.95 3.59
CA LYS A 55 16.51 3.33 3.46
C LYS A 55 15.38 4.36 3.43
N LYS A 56 14.26 4.02 2.80
CA LYS A 56 13.10 4.89 2.64
C LYS A 56 11.84 4.18 3.10
N GLN A 57 11.04 4.87 3.89
CA GLN A 57 9.85 4.31 4.54
C GLN A 57 8.61 4.47 3.67
N PHE A 58 7.57 3.65 3.90
CA PHE A 58 6.29 3.77 3.21
C PHE A 58 5.38 4.78 3.91
N LEU A 59 4.68 5.56 3.09
CA LEU A 59 3.46 6.28 3.46
C LEU A 59 2.29 5.54 2.85
N ILE A 60 1.41 5.00 3.70
CA ILE A 60 0.38 4.05 3.28
C ILE A 60 -1.00 4.66 3.40
N GLU A 61 -1.76 4.64 2.30
CA GLU A 61 -3.21 4.92 2.28
C GLU A 61 -3.98 3.59 2.22
N CYS A 62 -5.03 3.44 3.03
CA CYS A 62 -5.84 2.23 3.12
C CYS A 62 -7.25 2.44 2.56
N LYS A 63 -7.65 1.67 1.55
CA LYS A 63 -8.99 1.73 0.95
C LYS A 63 -9.72 0.39 1.03
N ALA A 64 -10.77 0.33 1.84
CA ALA A 64 -11.73 -0.78 1.84
C ALA A 64 -13.02 -0.38 1.10
N ARG A 65 -13.58 -1.29 0.29
CA ARG A 65 -14.91 -1.15 -0.32
C ARG A 65 -15.73 -2.41 -0.08
N LYS A 66 -17.05 -2.27 0.00
CA LYS A 66 -17.98 -3.37 0.31
C LYS A 66 -18.39 -4.19 -0.91
N SER A 67 -18.24 -3.65 -2.11
CA SER A 67 -18.71 -4.23 -3.37
C SER A 67 -17.53 -4.63 -4.26
N GLU A 68 -17.72 -5.70 -5.04
CA GLU A 68 -16.92 -6.01 -6.21
C GLU A 68 -17.69 -5.54 -7.46
N PRO A 69 -17.06 -4.89 -8.46
CA PRO A 69 -15.64 -4.54 -8.53
C PRO A 69 -15.19 -3.49 -7.50
N PHE A 70 -13.92 -3.52 -7.14
CA PHE A 70 -13.27 -2.42 -6.43
C PHE A 70 -12.96 -1.32 -7.45
N TYR A 71 -13.54 -0.14 -7.26
CA TYR A 71 -13.27 1.02 -8.10
C TYR A 71 -12.11 1.82 -7.51
N LEU A 72 -10.93 1.67 -8.10
CA LEU A 72 -9.73 2.44 -7.74
C LEU A 72 -9.80 3.80 -8.44
N ASP A 73 -9.75 4.86 -7.64
CA ASP A 73 -9.75 6.23 -8.11
C ASP A 73 -8.31 6.68 -8.41
N PRO A 74 -7.99 7.12 -9.65
CA PRO A 74 -6.68 7.67 -9.98
C PRO A 74 -6.24 8.80 -9.06
N GLU A 75 -7.19 9.63 -8.61
CA GLU A 75 -6.90 10.75 -7.70
C GLU A 75 -6.32 10.27 -6.37
N TRP A 76 -6.64 9.05 -5.91
CA TRP A 76 -6.04 8.51 -4.70
C TRP A 76 -4.56 8.18 -4.88
N LEU A 77 -4.16 7.72 -6.08
CA LEU A 77 -2.75 7.43 -6.40
C LEU A 77 -1.95 8.73 -6.47
N LEU A 78 -2.47 9.74 -7.16
CA LEU A 78 -1.85 11.05 -7.26
C LEU A 78 -1.71 11.74 -5.89
N LYS A 79 -2.76 11.65 -5.07
CA LYS A 79 -2.76 12.21 -3.71
C LYS A 79 -1.68 11.56 -2.83
N ILE A 80 -1.64 10.23 -2.75
CA ILE A 80 -0.67 9.55 -1.88
C ILE A 80 0.76 9.75 -2.38
N GLU A 81 0.97 9.86 -3.69
CA GLU A 81 2.27 10.22 -4.25
C GLU A 81 2.73 11.60 -3.79
N GLN A 82 1.86 12.61 -3.88
CA GLN A 82 2.18 13.96 -3.46
C GLN A 82 2.52 14.00 -1.96
N GLU A 83 1.68 13.39 -1.13
CA GLU A 83 1.90 13.34 0.33
C GLU A 83 3.19 12.58 0.71
N ALA A 84 3.50 11.50 -0.01
CA ALA A 84 4.73 10.74 0.20
C ALA A 84 5.96 11.55 -0.22
N LYS A 85 5.87 12.31 -1.32
CA LYS A 85 6.95 13.22 -1.76
C LYS A 85 7.24 14.31 -0.73
N GLU A 86 6.22 14.92 -0.15
CA GLU A 86 6.36 15.96 0.89
C GLU A 86 7.07 15.45 2.16
N THR A 87 7.03 14.14 2.41
CA THR A 87 7.58 13.51 3.62
C THR A 87 8.73 12.55 3.34
N ASP A 88 9.30 12.61 2.13
CA ASP A 88 10.35 11.73 1.61
C ASP A 88 10.09 10.23 1.87
N LYS A 89 8.90 9.76 1.50
CA LYS A 89 8.45 8.37 1.64
C LYS A 89 8.09 7.73 0.31
N ILE A 90 7.96 6.41 0.31
CA ILE A 90 7.45 5.62 -0.80
C ILE A 90 5.92 5.59 -0.69
N PRO A 91 5.16 6.08 -1.69
CA PRO A 91 3.71 5.99 -1.67
C PRO A 91 3.26 4.54 -1.86
N LEU A 92 2.33 4.10 -1.01
CA LEU A 92 1.71 2.79 -1.11
C LEU A 92 0.20 2.93 -0.88
N LEU A 93 -0.62 2.54 -1.85
CA LEU A 93 -2.07 2.44 -1.63
C LEU A 93 -2.44 0.99 -1.41
N VAL A 94 -2.83 0.61 -0.20
CA VAL A 94 -3.33 -0.72 0.12
C VAL A 94 -4.85 -0.75 0.00
N PHE A 95 -5.39 -1.75 -0.68
CA PHE A 95 -6.83 -1.93 -0.80
C PHE A 95 -7.26 -3.37 -0.54
N SER A 96 -8.53 -3.52 -0.18
CA SER A 96 -9.11 -4.80 0.23
C SER A 96 -10.40 -5.13 -0.52
N PHE A 97 -10.46 -6.34 -1.08
CA PHE A 97 -11.69 -6.96 -1.57
C PHE A 97 -12.47 -7.58 -0.40
N LYS A 98 -13.39 -6.80 0.19
CA LYS A 98 -14.14 -7.24 1.37
C LYS A 98 -14.88 -8.57 1.12
N GLY A 99 -14.83 -9.47 2.11
CA GLY A 99 -15.49 -10.79 2.05
C GLY A 99 -14.63 -11.89 1.42
N ALA A 100 -13.51 -11.55 0.77
CA ALA A 100 -12.56 -12.54 0.28
C ALA A 100 -11.73 -13.13 1.45
N LYS A 101 -11.64 -14.46 1.53
CA LYS A 101 -10.75 -15.15 2.49
C LYS A 101 -9.30 -15.26 2.00
N LYS A 102 -9.11 -15.36 0.69
CA LYS A 102 -7.79 -15.44 0.02
C LYS A 102 -7.64 -14.30 -0.99
N ASP A 103 -6.38 -13.88 -1.22
CA ASP A 103 -6.04 -12.79 -2.15
C ASP A 103 -6.86 -11.52 -1.91
N ARG A 104 -7.11 -11.22 -0.63
CA ARG A 104 -7.97 -10.11 -0.22
C ARG A 104 -7.24 -8.77 -0.31
N LEU A 105 -5.97 -8.73 0.09
CA LEU A 105 -5.18 -7.52 0.20
C LEU A 105 -4.26 -7.35 -1.00
N TRP A 106 -4.36 -6.19 -1.62
CA TRP A 106 -3.58 -5.78 -2.77
C TRP A 106 -3.04 -4.38 -2.50
N CYS A 107 -2.01 -3.99 -3.23
CA CYS A 107 -1.47 -2.65 -3.15
C CYS A 107 -1.07 -2.11 -4.52
N CYS A 108 -1.04 -0.78 -4.59
CA CYS A 108 -0.44 -0.02 -5.67
C CYS A 108 0.88 0.57 -5.15
N ILE A 109 1.99 0.25 -5.81
CA ILE A 109 3.32 0.83 -5.56
C ILE A 109 3.82 1.47 -6.86
N ARG A 110 4.57 2.58 -6.78
CA ARG A 110 5.17 3.16 -8.00
C ARG A 110 6.12 2.17 -8.65
N PHE A 111 6.07 2.10 -9.97
CA PHE A 111 6.92 1.23 -10.77
C PHE A 111 8.40 1.46 -10.45
N THR A 112 8.83 2.71 -10.40
CA THR A 112 10.21 3.10 -10.10
C THR A 112 10.64 2.78 -8.67
N ASP A 113 9.76 2.94 -7.68
CA ASP A 113 10.09 2.56 -6.30
C ASP A 113 10.21 1.04 -6.16
N TYR A 114 9.37 0.28 -6.86
CA TYR A 114 9.51 -1.17 -6.92
C TYR A 114 10.87 -1.57 -7.52
N GLU A 115 11.23 -1.00 -8.67
CA GLU A 115 12.52 -1.25 -9.32
C GLU A 115 13.69 -0.92 -8.40
N ASN A 116 13.64 0.24 -7.74
CA ASN A 116 14.70 0.68 -6.83
C ASN A 116 14.81 -0.18 -5.56
N LEU A 117 13.69 -0.65 -5.01
CA LEU A 117 13.68 -1.50 -3.82
C LEU A 117 14.28 -2.88 -4.07
N PHE A 118 13.96 -3.48 -5.23
CA PHE A 118 14.30 -4.86 -5.51
C PHE A 118 15.42 -5.04 -6.53
N ASN A 119 15.94 -3.94 -7.10
CA ASN A 119 16.90 -3.95 -8.20
C ASN A 119 16.46 -4.87 -9.36
N GLU A 120 15.15 -4.89 -9.61
CA GLU A 120 14.49 -5.81 -10.54
C GLU A 120 13.38 -5.07 -11.27
N ARG A 121 13.34 -5.25 -12.59
CA ARG A 121 12.25 -4.72 -13.43
C ARG A 121 11.10 -5.73 -13.51
N PRO A 122 9.92 -5.42 -12.95
CA PRO A 122 8.80 -6.36 -12.97
C PRO A 122 8.21 -6.46 -14.39
N ILE A 123 7.82 -7.68 -14.77
CA ILE A 123 7.15 -7.94 -16.04
C ILE A 123 5.69 -7.49 -15.92
N ILE A 124 5.31 -6.45 -16.68
CA ILE A 124 3.94 -5.95 -16.70
C ILE A 124 3.03 -7.00 -17.35
N THR A 125 2.06 -7.52 -16.58
CA THR A 125 1.18 -8.61 -17.05
C THR A 125 -0.08 -8.11 -17.75
N SER A 126 -0.52 -6.89 -17.43
CA SER A 126 -1.65 -6.24 -18.06
C SER A 126 -1.63 -4.73 -17.82
N LYS A 127 -2.29 -3.97 -18.69
CA LYS A 127 -2.54 -2.53 -18.47
C LYS A 127 -4.00 -2.33 -18.05
N LEU A 128 -4.22 -1.69 -16.92
CA LEU A 128 -5.56 -1.39 -16.43
C LEU A 128 -6.20 -0.30 -17.28
N ARG A 129 -7.49 -0.47 -17.58
CA ARG A 129 -8.27 0.48 -18.37
C ARG A 129 -9.18 1.29 -17.47
N LEU A 130 -9.20 2.61 -17.70
CA LEU A 130 -10.16 3.50 -17.07
C LEU A 130 -11.54 3.30 -17.68
N SER A 131 -12.55 3.24 -16.82
CA SER A 131 -13.96 3.33 -17.21
C SER A 131 -14.65 4.29 -16.25
N ARG A 132 -15.38 5.28 -16.79
CA ARG A 132 -16.04 6.32 -15.99
C ARG A 132 -15.10 6.96 -14.95
N LYS A 133 -13.87 7.29 -15.39
CA LYS A 133 -12.78 7.88 -14.58
C LYS A 133 -12.19 7.00 -13.46
N LYS A 134 -12.54 5.71 -13.36
CA LYS A 134 -11.99 4.80 -12.34
C LYS A 134 -11.48 3.51 -12.96
N TYR A 135 -10.55 2.85 -12.28
CA TYR A 135 -10.16 1.47 -12.62
C TYR A 135 -11.12 0.49 -11.95
N SER A 136 -11.75 -0.36 -12.75
CA SER A 136 -12.61 -1.43 -12.25
C SER A 136 -11.77 -2.69 -12.01
N LEU A 137 -11.49 -2.98 -10.73
CA LEU A 137 -10.70 -4.13 -10.32
C LEU A 137 -11.63 -5.26 -9.88
N VAL A 138 -11.53 -6.41 -10.52
CA VAL A 138 -12.27 -7.62 -10.16
C VAL A 138 -11.27 -8.64 -9.64
N ARG A 139 -11.40 -9.12 -8.41
CA ARG A 139 -10.38 -9.96 -7.75
C ARG A 139 -9.99 -11.19 -8.56
N LYS A 140 -10.98 -11.89 -9.13
CA LYS A 140 -10.74 -13.09 -9.96
C LYS A 140 -10.03 -12.81 -11.29
N LYS A 141 -10.05 -11.56 -11.77
CA LYS A 141 -9.46 -11.15 -13.06
C LYS A 141 -8.19 -10.31 -12.88
N LEU A 142 -7.96 -9.78 -11.68
CA LEU A 142 -6.81 -8.95 -11.37
C LEU A 142 -5.55 -9.83 -11.35
N LYS A 143 -4.57 -9.45 -12.16
CA LYS A 143 -3.26 -10.11 -12.23
C LYS A 143 -2.24 -9.30 -11.44
N GLU A 144 -1.27 -9.97 -10.84
CA GLU A 144 -0.11 -9.27 -10.26
C GLU A 144 0.66 -8.53 -11.34
N TYR A 145 1.27 -7.40 -10.98
CA TYR A 145 1.98 -6.50 -11.87
C TYR A 145 1.09 -5.93 -12.99
N SER A 146 -0.22 -5.80 -12.71
CA SER A 146 -1.09 -4.99 -13.56
C SER A 146 -0.70 -3.52 -13.42
N PHE A 147 -0.57 -2.80 -14.53
CA PHE A 147 -0.06 -1.43 -14.54
C PHE A 147 -1.19 -0.40 -14.63
N CYS A 148 -1.17 0.57 -13.72
CA CYS A 148 -1.96 1.79 -13.79
C CYS A 148 -1.19 2.84 -14.61
N PRO A 149 -1.83 3.50 -15.60
CA PRO A 149 -1.26 4.63 -16.34
C PRO A 149 -0.56 5.72 -15.52
N GLU A 150 -0.95 5.92 -14.25
CA GLU A 150 -0.30 6.86 -13.32
C GLU A 150 1.10 6.39 -12.86
N GLY A 151 1.65 5.31 -13.41
CA GLY A 151 2.99 4.83 -13.07
C GLY A 151 3.01 3.86 -11.89
N PHE A 152 1.88 3.26 -11.55
CA PHE A 152 1.75 2.33 -10.42
C PHE A 152 1.58 0.88 -10.88
N LEU A 153 2.13 -0.05 -10.12
CA LEU A 153 1.93 -1.49 -10.24
C LEU A 153 0.96 -1.97 -9.19
N VAL A 154 0.01 -2.80 -9.60
CA VAL A 154 -0.93 -3.50 -8.73
C VAL A 154 -0.39 -4.89 -8.44
N ILE A 155 -0.08 -5.17 -7.18
CA ILE A 155 0.47 -6.44 -6.71
C ILE A 155 -0.29 -6.91 -5.46
N LYS A 156 -0.24 -8.20 -5.13
CA LYS A 156 -0.77 -8.64 -3.84
C LYS A 156 0.12 -8.11 -2.73
N LEU A 157 -0.49 -7.70 -1.61
CA LEU A 157 0.28 -7.19 -0.47
C LEU A 157 1.21 -8.28 0.09
N SER A 158 0.78 -9.54 0.10
CA SER A 158 1.61 -10.67 0.54
C SER A 158 2.87 -10.82 -0.31
N THR A 159 2.77 -10.61 -1.62
CA THR A 159 3.90 -10.71 -2.55
C THR A 159 4.91 -9.59 -2.31
N LEU A 160 4.43 -8.36 -2.07
CA LEU A 160 5.30 -7.25 -1.67
C LEU A 160 6.03 -7.55 -0.36
N VAL A 161 5.30 -8.02 0.66
CA VAL A 161 5.87 -8.33 1.98
C VAL A 161 6.91 -9.45 1.88
N GLN A 162 6.63 -10.53 1.16
CA GLN A 162 7.61 -11.62 0.93
C GLN A 162 8.89 -11.12 0.26
N LYS A 163 8.78 -10.23 -0.73
CA LYS A 163 9.96 -9.61 -1.36
C LYS A 163 10.72 -8.72 -0.38
N LEU A 164 10.04 -7.95 0.46
CA LEU A 164 10.69 -7.14 1.51
C LEU A 164 11.38 -8.03 2.56
N GLU A 165 10.79 -9.17 2.92
CA GLU A 165 11.41 -10.14 3.84
C GLU A 165 12.70 -10.73 3.25
N GLN A 166 12.76 -10.94 1.93
CA GLN A 166 13.96 -11.39 1.24
C GLN A 166 15.10 -10.35 1.31
N LEU A 167 14.78 -9.06 1.29
CA LEU A 167 15.78 -8.00 1.48
C LEU A 167 16.37 -7.97 2.90
N ASN A 168 15.64 -8.49 3.89
CA ASN A 168 16.08 -8.56 5.28
C ASN A 168 16.93 -9.81 5.57
N ARG A 169 17.04 -10.75 4.62
CA ARG A 169 17.89 -11.93 4.77
C ARG A 169 19.28 -11.61 4.20
N PRO A 170 20.34 -11.74 5.01
CA PRO A 170 21.71 -11.49 4.57
C PRO A 170 22.16 -12.45 3.46
#